data_AF-A0AAE8IQF4-F1
#
_entry.id   AF-A0AAE8IQF4-F1
#
_cell.length_a   1.000
_cell.length_b   1.000
_cell.length_c   1.000
_cell.angle_alpha   90.00
_cell.angle_beta   90.00
_cell.angle_gamma   90.00
#
_symmetry.space_group_name_H-M   'P 1'
#
loop_
_entity.id
_entity.type
_entity.pdbx_description
1 polymer ?
#
loop_
_entity_poly.entity_id
_entity_poly.type
_entity_poly.pdbx_seq_one_letter_code
_entity_poly.pdbx_strand_id
1 'polypeptide(L)'
;MDYLQFFQHTERQRVSDGQLTPLVPSGLTRPLMVLILSQLGDFDSLEYAWWLQKDADLCRRVDYVAVGIGDRRSGQKFCDYTGFPAEKLFIDPKATIHQELGLYRGLTWKIPGLNAGQNAWVNLMLMCAGIGSPGTLKEVLRGYTGDKKAPQLFADDEVVKAAPLPALKGEFFAAAGGKGFQRPLELATLRLRNMAEVLGNWSTYVPDAQYMTQRGATFLFDADGALQYEHCDQNILGFAANMSRPLTFLENLPDVQRVA
;
A
#
# COMPACT_ATOMS: atom_id res chain seq x y z
N MET A 1 -5.57 -22.35 -5.56
CA MET A 1 -4.94 -21.65 -6.70
C MET A 1 -3.45 -21.69 -6.46
N ASP A 2 -2.64 -22.00 -7.47
CA ASP A 2 -1.19 -21.82 -7.35
C ASP A 2 -0.87 -20.35 -7.63
N TYR A 3 -0.61 -19.57 -6.58
CA TYR A 3 -0.40 -18.13 -6.69
C TYR A 3 0.87 -17.80 -7.47
N LEU A 4 1.96 -18.53 -7.25
CA LEU A 4 3.22 -18.25 -7.94
C LEU A 4 3.07 -18.50 -9.44
N GLN A 5 2.50 -19.66 -9.80
CA GLN A 5 2.24 -19.99 -11.19
C GLN A 5 1.31 -18.94 -11.82
N PHE A 6 0.26 -18.51 -11.11
CA PHE A 6 -0.62 -17.46 -11.60
C PHE A 6 0.14 -16.15 -11.89
N PHE A 7 0.99 -15.68 -10.98
CA PHE A 7 1.77 -14.46 -11.19
C PHE A 7 2.80 -14.58 -12.32
N GLN A 8 3.37 -15.77 -12.53
CA GLN A 8 4.31 -16.04 -13.63
C GLN A 8 3.65 -16.03 -15.02
N HIS A 9 2.35 -16.34 -15.10
CA HIS A 9 1.59 -16.32 -16.36
C HIS A 9 0.78 -15.04 -16.54
N THR A 10 0.71 -14.20 -15.51
CA THR A 10 -0.02 -12.93 -15.55
C THR A 10 0.89 -11.83 -16.09
N GLU A 11 0.59 -11.35 -17.29
CA GLU A 11 1.29 -10.20 -17.87
C GLU A 11 0.56 -8.89 -17.55
N ARG A 12 1.28 -7.87 -17.11
CA ARG A 12 0.74 -6.51 -16.96
C ARG A 12 1.69 -5.49 -17.53
N GLN A 13 1.17 -4.29 -17.79
CA GLN A 13 1.99 -3.20 -18.27
C GLN A 13 2.90 -2.73 -17.13
N ARG A 14 4.21 -2.75 -17.35
CA ARG A 14 5.21 -2.22 -16.41
C ARG A 14 5.29 -0.70 -16.52
N VAL A 15 5.44 -0.01 -15.39
CA VAL A 15 5.42 1.45 -15.35
C VAL A 15 6.65 2.05 -16.03
N SER A 16 7.85 1.54 -15.74
CA SER A 16 9.12 2.10 -16.27
C SER A 16 9.14 2.28 -17.80
N ASP A 17 8.76 1.26 -18.56
CA ASP A 17 8.91 1.23 -20.02
C ASP A 17 7.61 1.01 -20.79
N GLY A 18 6.50 0.72 -20.09
CA GLY A 18 5.20 0.49 -20.70
C GLY A 18 5.07 -0.86 -21.42
N GLN A 19 6.05 -1.76 -21.26
CA GLN A 19 6.02 -3.09 -21.85
C GLN A 19 5.05 -4.00 -21.10
N LEU A 20 4.39 -4.89 -21.85
CA LEU A 20 3.59 -5.98 -21.29
C LEU A 20 4.55 -7.15 -21.00
N THR A 21 4.67 -7.54 -19.73
CA THR A 21 5.58 -8.61 -19.30
C THR A 21 4.99 -9.34 -18.09
N PRO A 22 5.37 -10.60 -17.84
CA PRO A 22 5.02 -11.29 -16.61
C PRO A 22 5.37 -10.47 -15.36
N LEU A 23 4.52 -10.54 -14.33
CA LEU A 23 4.78 -9.89 -13.04
C LEU A 23 6.00 -10.51 -12.34
N VAL A 24 6.14 -11.84 -12.46
CA VAL A 24 7.11 -12.64 -11.73
C VAL A 24 7.93 -13.47 -12.73
N PRO A 25 9.26 -13.56 -12.58
CA PRO A 25 10.07 -14.43 -13.42
C PRO A 25 9.70 -15.90 -13.25
N SER A 26 9.93 -16.70 -14.29
CA SER A 26 9.63 -18.15 -14.31
C SER A 26 10.39 -18.97 -13.26
N GLY A 27 11.49 -18.44 -12.72
CA GLY A 27 12.23 -19.04 -11.62
C GLY A 27 12.64 -17.97 -10.61
N LEU A 28 12.62 -18.34 -9.33
CA LEU A 28 13.09 -17.49 -8.24
C LEU A 28 14.52 -17.87 -7.88
N THR A 29 15.36 -16.87 -7.61
CA THR A 29 16.72 -17.07 -7.10
C THR A 29 16.86 -16.59 -5.65
N ARG A 30 15.83 -15.91 -5.15
CA ARG A 30 15.72 -15.29 -3.84
C ARG A 30 14.24 -15.30 -3.44
N PRO A 31 13.93 -15.16 -2.13
CA PRO A 31 12.56 -14.92 -1.70
C PRO A 31 11.96 -13.73 -2.43
N LEU A 32 10.68 -13.84 -2.82
CA LEU A 32 9.97 -12.83 -3.61
C LEU A 32 8.67 -12.43 -2.91
N MET A 33 8.50 -11.13 -2.71
CA MET A 33 7.26 -10.54 -2.23
C MET A 33 6.46 -9.95 -3.40
N VAL A 34 5.22 -10.39 -3.58
CA VAL A 34 4.29 -9.86 -4.57
C VAL A 34 3.24 -9.02 -3.86
N LEU A 35 3.19 -7.73 -4.18
CA LEU A 35 2.24 -6.77 -3.63
C LEU A 35 1.10 -6.54 -4.62
N ILE A 36 -0.11 -6.89 -4.22
CA ILE A 36 -1.32 -6.55 -4.95
C ILE A 36 -1.88 -5.28 -4.31
N LEU A 37 -1.39 -4.13 -4.76
CA LEU A 37 -1.83 -2.83 -4.26
C LEU A 37 -3.24 -2.56 -4.77
N SER A 38 -4.04 -1.92 -3.93
CA SER A 38 -5.36 -1.38 -4.30
C SER A 38 -5.19 -0.17 -5.23
N GLN A 39 -6.13 0.78 -5.22
CA GLN A 39 -5.99 1.99 -6.04
C GLN A 39 -4.71 2.73 -5.66
N LEU A 40 -3.84 3.05 -6.63
CA LEU A 40 -2.55 3.71 -6.33
C LEU A 40 -2.70 5.05 -5.60
N GLY A 41 -3.87 5.69 -5.72
CA GLY A 41 -4.23 6.90 -4.96
C GLY A 41 -4.84 6.67 -3.59
N ASP A 42 -4.89 5.44 -3.07
CA ASP A 42 -5.50 5.18 -1.77
C ASP A 42 -4.49 5.20 -0.61
N PHE A 43 -5.04 5.22 0.61
CA PHE A 43 -4.24 5.27 1.83
C PHE A 43 -3.31 4.07 1.96
N ASP A 44 -3.83 2.88 1.63
CA ASP A 44 -3.13 1.62 1.81
C ASP A 44 -1.88 1.54 0.93
N SER A 45 -2.03 1.82 -0.37
CA SER A 45 -0.92 1.77 -1.33
C SER A 45 0.18 2.77 -0.99
N LEU A 46 -0.19 4.01 -0.63
CA LEU A 46 0.77 5.07 -0.28
C LEU A 46 1.48 4.79 1.04
N GLU A 47 0.77 4.29 2.05
CA GLU A 47 1.36 3.94 3.34
C GLU A 47 2.26 2.71 3.22
N TYR A 48 1.88 1.70 2.43
CA TYR A 48 2.72 0.53 2.16
C TYR A 48 4.05 0.94 1.48
N ALA A 49 3.98 1.79 0.43
CA ALA A 49 5.19 2.29 -0.23
C ALA A 49 6.09 3.11 0.69
N TRP A 50 5.51 3.83 1.66
CA TRP A 50 6.26 4.51 2.70
C TRP A 50 6.98 3.50 3.62
N TRP A 51 6.31 2.42 4.02
CA TRP A 51 6.91 1.37 4.86
C TRP A 51 8.06 0.62 4.17
N LEU A 52 7.96 0.36 2.88
CA LEU A 52 9.06 -0.26 2.10
C LEU A 52 10.35 0.57 2.13
N GLN A 53 10.23 1.90 2.18
CA GLN A 53 11.40 2.78 2.32
C GLN A 53 11.86 2.85 3.77
N LYS A 54 10.92 2.94 4.71
CA LYS A 54 11.23 3.02 6.14
C LYS A 54 12.03 1.80 6.60
N ASP A 55 11.64 0.61 6.14
CA ASP A 55 12.30 -0.66 6.44
C ASP A 55 13.16 -1.17 5.26
N ALA A 56 13.80 -0.24 4.51
CA ALA A 56 14.59 -0.60 3.33
C ALA A 56 15.67 -1.67 3.62
N ASP A 57 16.26 -1.67 4.82
CA ASP A 57 17.23 -2.68 5.24
C ASP A 57 16.62 -4.09 5.31
N LEU A 58 15.38 -4.21 5.78
CA LEU A 58 14.64 -5.46 5.82
C LEU A 58 14.25 -5.89 4.40
N CYS A 59 13.80 -4.94 3.58
CA CYS A 59 13.47 -5.18 2.18
C CYS A 59 14.67 -5.65 1.34
N ARG A 60 15.93 -5.42 1.76
CA ARG A 60 17.10 -5.98 1.04
C ARG A 60 17.18 -7.52 1.10
N ARG A 61 16.42 -8.17 1.98
CA ARG A 61 16.39 -9.63 2.11
C ARG A 61 15.57 -10.30 1.01
N VAL A 62 14.62 -9.58 0.43
CA VAL A 62 13.60 -10.10 -0.48
C VAL A 62 13.63 -9.32 -1.80
N ASP A 63 13.38 -9.98 -2.93
CA ASP A 63 12.96 -9.27 -4.12
C ASP A 63 11.49 -8.89 -3.98
N TYR A 64 11.04 -7.84 -4.68
CA TYR A 64 9.62 -7.49 -4.65
C TYR A 64 9.15 -6.90 -5.96
N VAL A 65 7.87 -7.11 -6.23
CA VAL A 65 7.12 -6.55 -7.35
C VAL A 65 5.75 -6.14 -6.84
N ALA A 66 5.20 -5.07 -7.40
CA ALA A 66 3.86 -4.62 -7.12
C ALA A 66 3.03 -4.52 -8.39
N VAL A 67 1.73 -4.79 -8.27
CA VAL A 67 0.73 -4.39 -9.24
C VAL A 67 -0.35 -3.58 -8.54
N GLY A 68 -0.70 -2.42 -9.08
CA GLY A 68 -1.71 -1.52 -8.52
C GLY A 68 -2.83 -1.21 -9.48
N ILE A 69 -3.98 -0.80 -8.95
CA ILE A 69 -5.12 -0.37 -9.76
C ILE A 69 -4.89 1.07 -10.23
N GLY A 70 -4.87 1.24 -11.54
CA GLY A 70 -4.56 2.50 -12.19
C GLY A 70 -4.03 2.30 -13.61
N ASP A 71 -3.56 3.36 -14.24
CA ASP A 71 -2.91 3.34 -15.55
C ASP A 71 -1.42 3.72 -15.43
N ARG A 72 -0.69 3.72 -16.56
CA ARG A 72 0.73 4.07 -16.54
C ARG A 72 1.01 5.48 -16.03
N ARG A 73 0.10 6.43 -16.24
CA ARG A 73 0.24 7.79 -15.74
C ARG A 73 0.08 7.83 -14.22
N SER A 74 -0.90 7.11 -13.67
CA SER A 74 -1.05 6.96 -12.22
C SER A 74 0.15 6.25 -11.61
N GLY A 75 0.67 5.22 -12.28
CA GLY A 75 1.87 4.49 -11.88
C GLY A 75 3.10 5.39 -11.82
N GLN A 76 3.36 6.19 -12.87
CA GLN A 76 4.49 7.12 -12.87
C GLN A 76 4.36 8.14 -11.75
N LYS A 77 3.18 8.72 -11.57
CA LYS A 77 2.91 9.69 -10.51
C LYS A 77 3.08 9.09 -9.11
N PHE A 78 2.65 7.84 -8.91
CA PHE A 78 2.88 7.10 -7.67
C PHE A 78 4.37 6.89 -7.40
N CYS A 79 5.13 6.43 -8.40
CA CYS A 79 6.58 6.26 -8.29
C CYS A 79 7.29 7.59 -7.99
N ASP A 80 6.94 8.67 -8.69
CA ASP A 80 7.56 9.99 -8.50
C ASP A 80 7.32 10.54 -7.09
N TYR A 81 6.11 10.35 -6.55
CA TYR A 81 5.76 10.84 -5.22
C TYR A 81 6.31 9.98 -4.09
N THR A 82 6.20 8.67 -4.24
CA THR A 82 6.59 7.71 -3.19
C THR A 82 8.05 7.34 -3.27
N GLY A 83 8.72 7.46 -4.41
CA GLY A 83 10.04 6.86 -4.63
C GLY A 83 10.00 5.34 -4.90
N PHE A 84 8.81 4.75 -5.10
CA PHE A 84 8.69 3.34 -5.48
C PHE A 84 9.36 3.09 -6.85
N PRO A 85 10.18 2.04 -7.01
CA PRO A 85 10.88 1.76 -8.26
C PRO A 85 9.93 1.39 -9.41
N ALA A 86 9.92 2.20 -10.47
CA ALA A 86 9.00 2.04 -11.61
C ALA A 86 9.21 0.75 -12.42
N GLU A 87 10.39 0.15 -12.34
CA GLU A 87 10.72 -1.16 -12.92
C GLU A 87 10.11 -2.33 -12.15
N LYS A 88 9.69 -2.10 -10.90
CA LYS A 88 9.03 -3.09 -10.04
C LYS A 88 7.52 -2.85 -9.90
N LEU A 89 6.99 -1.81 -10.52
CA LEU A 89 5.56 -1.49 -10.48
C LEU A 89 4.89 -1.83 -11.82
N PHE A 90 3.76 -2.52 -11.72
CA PHE A 90 2.86 -2.85 -12.81
C PHE A 90 1.48 -2.24 -12.56
N ILE A 91 0.71 -2.11 -13.63
CA ILE A 91 -0.66 -1.59 -13.54
C ILE A 91 -1.70 -2.58 -14.02
N ASP A 92 -2.81 -2.63 -13.29
CA ASP A 92 -4.01 -3.39 -13.61
C ASP A 92 -5.24 -2.47 -13.58
N PRO A 93 -5.53 -1.75 -14.68
CA PRO A 93 -6.53 -0.68 -14.70
C PRO A 93 -7.94 -1.12 -14.32
N LYS A 94 -8.24 -2.42 -14.41
CA LYS A 94 -9.57 -2.99 -14.21
C LYS A 94 -9.67 -3.89 -12.98
N ALA A 95 -8.64 -3.91 -12.13
CA ALA A 95 -8.57 -4.79 -10.96
C ALA A 95 -8.89 -6.26 -11.31
N THR A 96 -8.43 -6.71 -12.47
CA THR A 96 -8.67 -8.09 -12.95
C THR A 96 -7.94 -9.10 -12.09
N ILE A 97 -6.71 -8.81 -11.70
CA ILE A 97 -5.91 -9.63 -10.78
C ILE A 97 -6.60 -9.74 -9.43
N HIS A 98 -7.06 -8.60 -8.89
CA HIS A 98 -7.76 -8.59 -7.61
C HIS A 98 -9.03 -9.47 -7.65
N GLN A 99 -9.75 -9.45 -8.77
CA GLN A 99 -10.95 -10.26 -8.96
C GLN A 99 -10.64 -11.76 -9.12
N GLU A 100 -9.60 -12.11 -9.88
CA GLU A 100 -9.16 -13.50 -10.10
C GLU A 100 -8.63 -14.14 -8.82
N LEU A 101 -7.93 -13.36 -7.99
CA LEU A 101 -7.48 -13.76 -6.66
C LEU A 101 -8.61 -13.79 -5.62
N GLY A 102 -9.81 -13.28 -5.94
CA GLY A 102 -10.94 -13.23 -5.01
C GLY A 102 -10.77 -12.22 -3.87
N LEU A 103 -9.96 -11.17 -4.07
CA LEU A 103 -9.68 -10.17 -3.04
C LEU A 103 -10.92 -9.33 -2.70
N TYR A 104 -10.96 -8.81 -1.48
CA TYR A 104 -12.11 -8.10 -0.97
C TYR A 104 -12.45 -6.87 -1.82
N ARG A 105 -13.62 -6.89 -2.45
CA ARG A 105 -14.10 -5.81 -3.33
C ARG A 105 -14.48 -4.52 -2.60
N GLY A 106 -14.51 -4.56 -1.27
CA GLY A 106 -15.10 -3.50 -0.46
C GLY A 106 -16.63 -3.49 -0.54
N LEU A 107 -17.21 -2.38 -0.12
CA LEU A 107 -18.64 -2.14 -0.20
C LEU A 107 -19.06 -1.87 -1.66
N THR A 108 -20.06 -2.58 -2.17
CA THR A 108 -20.50 -2.48 -3.58
C THR A 108 -21.99 -2.19 -3.70
N TRP A 109 -22.55 -1.39 -2.78
CA TRP A 109 -23.97 -1.03 -2.83
C TRP A 109 -24.27 -0.23 -4.09
N LYS A 110 -25.44 -0.50 -4.66
CA LYS A 110 -25.99 0.21 -5.82
C LYS A 110 -27.09 1.13 -5.34
N ILE A 111 -26.78 2.41 -5.24
CA ILE A 111 -27.71 3.49 -4.91
C ILE A 111 -28.40 3.92 -6.22
N PRO A 112 -29.74 3.78 -6.31
CA PRO A 112 -30.48 4.20 -7.50
C PRO A 112 -30.22 5.67 -7.85
N GLY A 113 -30.04 5.96 -9.14
CA GLY A 113 -29.80 7.33 -9.63
C GLY A 113 -28.33 7.78 -9.67
N LEU A 114 -27.39 7.01 -9.09
CA LEU A 114 -25.96 7.28 -9.18
C LEU A 114 -25.29 6.44 -10.28
N ASN A 115 -24.29 7.00 -10.96
CA ASN A 115 -23.43 6.24 -11.86
C ASN A 115 -22.43 5.35 -11.09
N ALA A 116 -21.66 4.51 -11.78
CA ALA A 116 -20.78 3.55 -11.14
C ALA A 116 -19.66 4.20 -10.30
N GLY A 117 -19.04 5.28 -10.79
CA GLY A 117 -18.01 6.01 -10.04
C GLY A 117 -18.57 6.74 -8.81
N GLN A 118 -19.77 7.32 -8.93
CA GLN A 118 -20.47 7.95 -7.80
C GLN A 118 -20.85 6.92 -6.73
N ASN A 119 -21.34 5.75 -7.14
CA ASN A 119 -21.61 4.64 -6.22
C ASN A 119 -20.34 4.21 -5.47
N ALA A 120 -19.24 4.00 -6.21
CA ALA A 120 -17.96 3.62 -5.60
C ALA A 120 -17.46 4.68 -4.61
N TRP A 121 -17.62 5.97 -4.92
CA TRP A 121 -17.27 7.05 -4.00
C TRP A 121 -18.10 7.03 -2.72
N VAL A 122 -19.44 6.88 -2.82
CA VAL A 122 -20.31 6.78 -1.63
C VAL A 122 -19.94 5.55 -0.81
N ASN A 123 -19.73 4.41 -1.46
CA ASN A 123 -19.31 3.19 -0.79
C ASN A 123 -17.97 3.37 -0.06
N LEU A 124 -17.00 4.03 -0.67
CA LEU A 124 -15.73 4.36 -0.03
C LEU A 124 -15.93 5.26 1.20
N MET A 125 -16.77 6.29 1.13
CA MET A 125 -17.06 7.15 2.29
C MET A 125 -17.69 6.37 3.45
N LEU A 126 -18.61 5.45 3.15
CA LEU A 126 -19.21 4.57 4.15
C LEU A 126 -18.17 3.63 4.77
N MET A 127 -17.25 3.08 3.97
CA MET A 127 -16.14 2.28 4.46
C MET A 127 -15.16 3.08 5.32
N CYS A 128 -14.86 4.34 4.98
CA CYS A 128 -14.08 5.24 5.82
C CYS A 128 -14.79 5.51 7.16
N ALA A 129 -16.12 5.52 7.17
CA ALA A 129 -16.94 5.58 8.39
C ALA A 129 -17.06 4.22 9.12
N GLY A 130 -16.40 3.16 8.65
CA GLY A 130 -16.35 1.83 9.26
C GLY A 130 -17.38 0.81 8.74
N ILE A 131 -18.26 1.19 7.81
CA ILE A 131 -19.30 0.30 7.26
C ILE A 131 -18.69 -0.60 6.18
N GLY A 132 -18.75 -1.92 6.36
CA GLY A 132 -18.08 -2.86 5.45
C GLY A 132 -16.54 -2.73 5.49
N SER A 133 -16.00 -2.28 6.63
CA SER A 133 -14.57 -2.00 6.76
C SER A 133 -14.15 -2.21 8.23
N PRO A 134 -14.18 -3.47 8.72
CA PRO A 134 -13.93 -3.78 10.12
C PRO A 134 -12.53 -3.33 10.55
N GLY A 135 -12.42 -2.66 11.71
CA GLY A 135 -11.13 -2.20 12.23
C GLY A 135 -10.65 -0.85 11.71
N THR A 136 -11.22 -0.31 10.63
CA THR A 136 -10.81 0.98 10.03
C THR A 136 -10.82 2.13 11.03
N LEU A 137 -11.90 2.29 11.81
CA LEU A 137 -11.98 3.38 12.80
C LEU A 137 -10.93 3.25 13.91
N LYS A 138 -10.54 2.02 14.26
CA LYS A 138 -9.47 1.77 15.23
C LYS A 138 -8.12 2.22 14.66
N GLU A 139 -7.85 1.93 13.39
CA GLU A 139 -6.63 2.37 12.70
C GLU A 139 -6.59 3.87 12.43
N VAL A 140 -7.74 4.50 12.23
CA VAL A 140 -7.87 5.96 12.23
C VAL A 140 -7.49 6.50 13.60
N LEU A 141 -8.09 5.98 14.68
CA LEU A 141 -7.80 6.43 16.06
C LEU A 141 -6.33 6.26 16.42
N ARG A 142 -5.70 5.13 16.05
CA ARG A 142 -4.25 4.89 16.23
C ARG A 142 -3.40 5.99 15.60
N GLY A 143 -3.87 6.54 14.48
CA GLY A 143 -3.21 7.67 13.82
C GLY A 143 -3.14 8.93 14.68
N TYR A 144 -4.16 9.18 15.50
CA TYR A 144 -4.23 10.35 16.38
C TYR A 144 -3.60 10.09 17.74
N THR A 145 -3.75 8.90 18.31
CA THR A 145 -3.26 8.56 19.66
C THR A 145 -1.82 8.08 19.71
N GLY A 146 -1.24 7.70 18.56
CA GLY A 146 0.07 7.07 18.49
C GLY A 146 0.04 5.58 18.80
N ASP A 147 1.21 4.95 18.69
CA ASP A 147 1.40 3.51 18.89
C ASP A 147 2.79 3.20 19.45
N LYS A 148 2.83 2.70 20.69
CA LYS A 148 4.07 2.37 21.40
C LYS A 148 4.83 1.16 20.82
N LYS A 149 4.19 0.36 19.96
CA LYS A 149 4.78 -0.81 19.30
C LYS A 149 5.29 -0.49 17.90
N ALA A 150 4.94 0.66 17.36
CA ALA A 150 5.40 1.13 16.06
C ALA A 150 6.61 2.05 16.23
N PRO A 151 7.57 2.05 15.29
CA PRO A 151 8.67 3.01 15.28
C PRO A 151 8.17 4.44 15.04
N GLN A 152 8.99 5.41 15.44
CA GLN A 152 8.78 6.82 15.14
C GLN A 152 8.78 7.06 13.61
N LEU A 153 7.78 7.77 13.09
CA LEU A 153 7.64 7.93 11.64
C LEU A 153 8.55 9.03 11.10
N PHE A 154 8.54 10.21 11.73
CA PHE A 154 9.36 11.37 11.34
C PHE A 154 10.57 11.55 12.25
N ALA A 155 11.74 11.86 11.72
CA ALA A 155 12.89 12.21 12.56
C ALA A 155 12.62 13.53 13.32
N ASP A 156 13.28 13.77 14.45
CA ASP A 156 13.02 14.96 15.26
C ASP A 156 13.36 16.27 14.52
N ASP A 157 14.41 16.24 13.71
CA ASP A 157 14.89 17.35 12.88
C ASP A 157 14.21 17.44 11.50
N GLU A 158 13.41 16.44 11.12
CA GLU A 158 12.68 16.42 9.86
C GLU A 158 11.62 17.53 9.82
N VAL A 159 11.57 18.28 8.71
CA VAL A 159 10.50 19.25 8.44
C VAL A 159 9.40 18.57 7.63
N VAL A 160 8.29 18.29 8.32
CA VAL A 160 7.10 17.67 7.75
C VAL A 160 6.22 18.73 7.11
N LYS A 161 6.01 18.60 5.79
CA LYS A 161 5.06 19.40 5.02
C LYS A 161 3.79 18.59 4.79
N ALA A 162 2.69 19.00 5.38
CA ALA A 162 1.39 18.34 5.27
C ALA A 162 0.29 19.38 5.07
N ALA A 163 0.21 19.97 3.87
CA ALA A 163 -0.82 20.94 3.55
C ALA A 163 -2.22 20.37 3.88
N PRO A 164 -3.14 21.16 4.45
CA PRO A 164 -3.08 22.62 4.66
C PRO A 164 -2.37 23.06 5.96
N LEU A 165 -1.76 22.16 6.74
CA LEU A 165 -1.03 22.53 7.94
C LEU A 165 0.27 23.28 7.60
N PRO A 166 0.73 24.21 8.46
CA PRO A 166 2.06 24.79 8.33
C PRO A 166 3.14 23.70 8.41
N ALA A 167 4.33 23.98 7.91
CA ALA A 167 5.45 23.06 8.05
C ALA A 167 5.79 22.87 9.54
N LEU A 168 5.85 21.62 10.00
CA LEU A 168 6.12 21.26 11.39
C LEU A 168 7.46 20.52 11.47
N LYS A 169 8.26 20.79 12.50
CA LYS A 169 9.39 19.91 12.82
C LYS A 169 8.89 18.65 13.50
N GLY A 170 9.53 17.51 13.23
CA GLY A 170 9.17 16.24 13.88
C GLY A 170 9.24 16.31 15.41
N GLU A 171 10.12 17.11 16.00
CA GLU A 171 10.19 17.31 17.46
C GLU A 171 8.87 17.80 18.07
N PHE A 172 8.01 18.48 17.30
CA PHE A 172 6.71 18.96 17.76
C PHE A 172 5.83 17.81 18.26
N PHE A 173 5.92 16.63 17.62
CA PHE A 173 5.18 15.45 18.03
C PHE A 173 5.71 14.84 19.35
N ALA A 174 6.97 15.11 19.73
CA ALA A 174 7.52 14.61 20.98
C ALA A 174 6.85 15.25 22.20
N ALA A 175 6.43 16.50 22.08
CA ALA A 175 5.67 17.20 23.13
C ALA A 175 4.32 16.53 23.43
N ALA A 176 3.78 15.74 22.50
CA ALA A 176 2.50 15.06 22.65
C ALA A 176 2.61 13.65 23.28
N GLY A 177 3.80 13.04 23.37
CA GLY A 177 3.91 11.66 23.86
C GLY A 177 5.29 11.08 24.17
N GLY A 178 6.39 11.80 23.93
CA GLY A 178 7.76 11.27 24.11
C GLY A 178 8.42 10.84 22.80
N LYS A 179 9.40 9.92 22.86
CA LYS A 179 10.24 9.50 21.72
C LYS A 179 10.37 7.98 21.62
N GLY A 180 10.82 7.51 20.46
CA GLY A 180 11.18 6.10 20.23
C GLY A 180 10.00 5.20 19.83
N PHE A 181 8.85 5.79 19.53
CA PHE A 181 7.67 5.10 19.03
C PHE A 181 6.86 6.02 18.11
N GLN A 182 5.83 5.51 17.43
CA GLN A 182 4.91 6.33 16.63
C GLN A 182 4.17 7.30 17.56
N ARG A 183 4.54 8.58 17.50
CA ARG A 183 4.02 9.61 18.41
C ARG A 183 2.58 9.99 18.03
N PRO A 184 1.78 10.53 18.97
CA PRO A 184 0.44 11.03 18.65
C PRO A 184 0.48 12.00 17.47
N LEU A 185 -0.53 11.92 16.61
CA LEU A 185 -0.70 12.72 15.38
C LEU A 185 0.32 12.48 14.25
N GLU A 186 1.40 11.71 14.44
CA GLU A 186 2.39 11.48 13.36
C GLU A 186 1.76 10.78 12.16
N LEU A 187 1.11 9.64 12.40
CA LEU A 187 0.51 8.84 11.34
C LEU A 187 -0.68 9.57 10.70
N ALA A 188 -1.48 10.29 11.49
CA ALA A 188 -2.52 11.17 10.95
C ALA A 188 -1.93 12.25 10.03
N THR A 189 -0.78 12.84 10.40
CA THR A 189 -0.07 13.84 9.58
C THR A 189 0.49 13.22 8.30
N LEU A 190 1.06 12.02 8.35
CA LEU A 190 1.51 11.26 7.17
C LEU A 190 0.34 11.04 6.20
N ARG A 191 -0.80 10.57 6.71
CA ARG A 191 -2.00 10.33 5.90
C ARG A 191 -2.60 11.62 5.35
N LEU A 192 -2.56 12.72 6.10
CA LEU A 192 -3.00 14.04 5.62
C LEU A 192 -2.12 14.52 4.46
N ARG A 193 -0.79 14.38 4.57
CA ARG A 193 0.14 14.71 3.48
C ARG A 193 -0.17 13.91 2.22
N ASN A 194 -0.39 12.60 2.36
CA ASN A 194 -0.75 11.72 1.26
C ASN A 194 -2.10 12.11 0.64
N MET A 195 -3.10 12.44 1.46
CA MET A 195 -4.41 12.87 1.00
C MET A 195 -4.33 14.19 0.22
N ALA A 196 -3.53 15.16 0.68
CA ALA A 196 -3.33 16.42 -0.02
C ALA A 196 -2.71 16.21 -1.41
N GLU A 197 -1.72 15.32 -1.52
CA GLU A 197 -1.14 14.94 -2.81
C GLU A 197 -2.17 14.33 -3.74
N VAL A 198 -2.90 13.31 -3.28
CA VAL A 198 -3.85 12.58 -4.12
C VAL A 198 -5.01 13.47 -4.54
N LEU A 199 -5.61 14.24 -3.63
CA LEU A 199 -6.73 15.11 -3.96
C LEU A 199 -6.31 16.22 -4.93
N GLY A 200 -5.09 16.75 -4.80
CA GLY A 200 -4.51 17.70 -5.75
C GLY A 200 -4.27 17.12 -7.15
N ASN A 201 -4.15 15.79 -7.27
CA ASN A 201 -3.85 15.07 -8.51
C ASN A 201 -4.88 13.97 -8.81
N TRP A 202 -6.13 14.14 -8.37
CA TRP A 202 -7.13 13.07 -8.29
C TRP A 202 -7.32 12.30 -9.60
N SER A 203 -7.53 13.02 -10.69
CA SER A 203 -7.76 12.43 -12.02
C SER A 203 -6.55 11.67 -12.56
N THR A 204 -5.35 11.90 -12.00
CA THR A 204 -4.15 11.14 -12.34
C THR A 204 -4.07 9.86 -11.51
N TYR A 205 -4.35 9.90 -10.22
CA TYR A 205 -4.27 8.71 -9.34
C TYR A 205 -5.45 7.76 -9.48
N VAL A 206 -6.63 8.29 -9.83
CA VAL A 206 -7.89 7.55 -9.92
C VAL A 206 -8.49 7.71 -11.32
N PRO A 207 -7.88 7.11 -12.36
CA PRO A 207 -8.39 7.19 -13.72
C PRO A 207 -9.75 6.51 -13.88
N ASP A 208 -10.03 5.48 -13.07
CA ASP A 208 -11.34 4.84 -12.96
C ASP A 208 -11.74 4.68 -11.49
N ALA A 209 -12.79 5.41 -11.08
CA ALA A 209 -13.28 5.41 -9.71
C ALA A 209 -14.04 4.13 -9.33
N GLN A 210 -14.45 3.30 -10.30
CA GLN A 210 -15.27 2.11 -10.03
C GLN A 210 -14.58 1.07 -9.13
N TYR A 211 -13.25 1.11 -9.05
CA TYR A 211 -12.44 0.13 -8.33
C TYR A 211 -11.89 0.66 -7.00
N MET A 212 -12.27 1.86 -6.57
CA MET A 212 -11.71 2.49 -5.36
C MET A 212 -11.92 1.71 -4.07
N THR A 213 -12.97 0.91 -3.97
CA THR A 213 -13.26 0.11 -2.78
C THR A 213 -12.48 -1.21 -2.75
N GLN A 214 -11.96 -1.66 -3.90
CA GLN A 214 -11.18 -2.89 -4.02
C GLN A 214 -9.94 -2.84 -3.14
N ARG A 215 -9.77 -3.85 -2.29
CA ARG A 215 -8.62 -3.99 -1.39
C ARG A 215 -7.57 -4.94 -1.96
N GLY A 216 -6.37 -4.82 -1.41
CA GLY A 216 -5.16 -5.49 -1.89
C GLY A 216 -4.83 -6.79 -1.17
N ALA A 217 -3.59 -7.23 -1.38
CA ALA A 217 -2.99 -8.37 -0.71
C ALA A 217 -1.46 -8.32 -0.77
N THR A 218 -0.81 -9.09 0.09
CA THR A 218 0.63 -9.35 0.08
C THR A 218 0.86 -10.86 0.07
N PHE A 219 1.73 -11.32 -0.83
CA PHE A 219 2.21 -12.70 -0.88
C PHE A 219 3.73 -12.72 -0.76
N LEU A 220 4.27 -13.68 -0.03
CA LEU A 220 5.71 -13.93 0.05
C LEU A 220 5.98 -15.38 -0.34
N PHE A 221 6.90 -15.56 -1.27
CA PHE A 221 7.42 -16.85 -1.68
C PHE A 221 8.88 -16.97 -1.24
N ASP A 222 9.33 -18.17 -0.90
CA ASP A 222 10.76 -18.45 -0.76
C ASP A 222 11.44 -18.62 -2.14
N ALA A 223 12.73 -18.94 -2.13
CA ALA A 223 13.49 -19.14 -3.37
C ALA A 223 13.10 -20.41 -4.14
N ASP A 224 12.48 -21.40 -3.47
CA ASP A 224 11.97 -22.63 -4.09
C ASP A 224 10.54 -22.44 -4.65
N GLY A 225 9.94 -21.27 -4.39
CA GLY A 225 8.61 -20.90 -4.86
C GLY A 225 7.47 -21.30 -3.93
N ALA A 226 7.74 -21.79 -2.72
CA ALA A 226 6.69 -22.09 -1.76
C ALA A 226 6.15 -20.82 -1.09
N LEU A 227 4.84 -20.76 -0.89
CA LEU A 227 4.18 -19.64 -0.22
C LEU A 227 4.49 -19.65 1.29
N GLN A 228 5.11 -18.59 1.78
CA GLN A 228 5.54 -18.41 3.18
C GLN A 228 4.66 -17.44 3.96
N TYR A 229 4.07 -16.45 3.28
CA TYR A 229 3.17 -15.49 3.91
C TYR A 229 2.10 -15.04 2.93
N GLU A 230 0.88 -14.89 3.45
CA GLU A 230 -0.26 -14.34 2.74
C GLU A 230 -1.02 -13.40 3.68
N HIS A 231 -1.36 -12.22 3.18
CA HIS A 231 -2.29 -11.31 3.83
C HIS A 231 -3.23 -10.73 2.78
N CYS A 232 -4.53 -10.99 2.94
CA CYS A 232 -5.58 -10.46 2.07
C CYS A 232 -6.38 -9.41 2.83
N ASP A 233 -6.33 -8.17 2.37
CA ASP A 233 -6.91 -7.01 3.04
C ASP A 233 -8.44 -7.12 3.13
N GLN A 234 -9.00 -6.81 4.31
CA GLN A 234 -10.45 -6.91 4.56
C GLN A 234 -11.11 -5.55 4.84
N ASN A 235 -10.33 -4.48 4.88
CA ASN A 235 -10.78 -3.16 5.28
C ASN A 235 -9.79 -2.08 4.80
N ILE A 236 -10.19 -0.82 4.92
CA ILE A 236 -9.32 0.34 4.69
C ILE A 236 -8.33 0.44 5.86
N LEU A 237 -7.07 0.75 5.58
CA LEU A 237 -5.96 0.79 6.55
C LEU A 237 -5.66 -0.59 7.16
N GLY A 238 -6.05 -1.66 6.49
CA GLY A 238 -5.86 -3.05 6.91
C GLY A 238 -4.86 -3.81 6.05
N PHE A 239 -3.89 -3.12 5.44
CA PHE A 239 -3.00 -3.67 4.41
C PHE A 239 -1.89 -4.60 4.93
N ALA A 240 -1.82 -4.82 6.23
CA ALA A 240 -0.88 -5.74 6.84
C ALA A 240 -1.46 -6.40 8.09
N ALA A 241 -1.02 -7.63 8.38
CA ALA A 241 -1.41 -8.35 9.59
C ALA A 241 -0.97 -7.63 10.88
N ASN A 242 0.15 -6.89 10.83
CA ASN A 242 0.63 -6.05 11.92
C ASN A 242 0.84 -4.60 11.46
N MET A 243 -0.17 -3.75 11.63
CA MET A 243 -0.12 -2.34 11.25
C MET A 243 0.92 -1.50 12.00
N SER A 244 1.44 -1.98 13.13
CA SER A 244 2.51 -1.32 13.88
C SER A 244 3.88 -1.49 13.19
N ARG A 245 4.07 -2.63 12.52
CA ARG A 245 5.30 -3.01 11.80
C ARG A 245 4.92 -3.85 10.58
N PRO A 246 4.40 -3.25 9.50
CA PRO A 246 3.78 -3.97 8.39
C PRO A 246 4.66 -5.05 7.74
N LEU A 247 5.97 -4.88 7.77
CA LEU A 247 6.94 -5.76 7.10
C LEU A 247 7.62 -6.77 8.05
N THR A 248 7.22 -6.84 9.33
CA THR A 248 7.83 -7.75 10.33
C THR A 248 7.85 -9.23 9.91
N PHE A 249 6.94 -9.66 9.04
CA PHE A 249 6.93 -11.03 8.51
C PHE A 249 8.21 -11.39 7.71
N LEU A 250 8.93 -10.39 7.18
CA LEU A 250 10.22 -10.58 6.52
C LEU A 250 11.37 -10.88 7.49
N GLU A 251 11.21 -10.62 8.79
CA GLU A 251 12.22 -10.94 9.81
C GLU A 251 12.41 -12.45 9.99
N ASN A 252 11.40 -13.24 9.60
CA ASN A 252 11.45 -14.70 9.63
C ASN A 252 12.21 -15.31 8.44
N LEU A 253 12.57 -14.51 7.43
CA LEU A 253 13.37 -14.99 6.31
C LEU A 253 14.82 -15.23 6.77
N PRO A 254 15.45 -16.34 6.34
CA PRO A 254 16.86 -16.57 6.60
C PRO A 254 17.70 -15.41 6.05
N ASP A 255 18.77 -15.03 6.76
CA ASP A 255 19.71 -14.03 6.28
C ASP A 255 20.24 -14.48 4.91
N VAL A 256 20.08 -13.63 3.89
CA VAL A 256 20.68 -13.86 2.58
C VAL A 256 22.20 -13.78 2.77
N GLN A 257 22.87 -14.92 2.85
CA GLN A 257 24.34 -14.96 2.83
C GLN A 257 24.78 -14.27 1.54
N ARG A 258 25.47 -13.14 1.68
CA ARG A 258 26.14 -12.50 0.55
C ARG A 258 27.15 -13.51 0.02
N VAL A 259 26.87 -14.09 -1.15
CA VAL A 259 27.93 -14.74 -1.93
C VAL A 259 28.89 -13.62 -2.31
N ALA A 260 30.09 -13.65 -1.73
CA ALA A 260 31.18 -12.75 -2.05
C ALA A 260 31.72 -13.01 -3.46
#